data_AF-A0A5K7VRP4-F1
#
_entry.id   AF-A0A5K7VRP4-F1
#
_cell.length_a   1.000
_cell.length_b   1.000
_cell.length_c   1.000
_cell.angle_alpha   90.00
_cell.angle_beta   90.00
_cell.angle_gamma   90.00
#
_symmetry.space_group_name_H-M   'P 1'
#
loop_
_entity.id
_entity.type
_entity.pdbx_description
1 polymer ?
#
loop_
_entity_poly.entity_id
_entity_poly.type
_entity_poly.pdbx_seq_one_letter_code
_entity_poly.pdbx_strand_id
1 'polypeptide(L)'
;MVSHLSVDYSHWVHYELLCLQSSPWSNGFTQDQIDNAHQLSGSANETQASDTERVNLTRLRCFTLDEPGTQELDDALSYEKDEEGREWIWVHIADPDRLITAGSNLDLEARRRATSIYLASGTLPMFPVELAGGALSLRQGERCAALSAAIHLDESGGLNEVIFHRSWISLTYRLTYEDGDELIDLGPIGDQDLTHISRLMSLRRGWRQRQGALELEQAEGRFCQDGETIGIEIIETSPARQMVAEAMILMGATFAEIGKRENLPLPYRGQQSAELPLLAELKVLPEGPVRHAAIKRCLSRGTIGTKPTPHFSLGLSGYAQATSPIRRYSDLILQRQLLSWQSGKQTLTESELAELTDSLEPVLKQATQIAREDQKHWQQVWFEKHRCKQWPAQFLRWLREHDQLALIYIDSLSLELVVTSPQNSEPGDRLVLIVESVDSSMGFLSLRAIAA
;
A
#
# COMPACT_ATOMS: atom_id res chain seq x y z
N MET A 1 -20.65 21.29 -10.16
CA MET A 1 -19.90 21.61 -11.39
C MET A 1 -18.43 21.59 -11.01
N VAL A 2 -17.83 20.40 -11.05
CA VAL A 2 -16.42 20.19 -10.78
C VAL A 2 -15.74 20.15 -12.15
N SER A 3 -14.82 21.07 -12.37
CA SER A 3 -14.04 21.19 -13.59
C SER A 3 -13.25 19.91 -13.85
N HIS A 4 -13.46 19.31 -15.03
CA HIS A 4 -12.53 18.35 -15.61
C HIS A 4 -11.17 19.04 -15.78
N LEU A 5 -10.21 18.73 -14.90
CA LEU A 5 -8.80 19.02 -15.14
C LEU A 5 -8.26 17.89 -16.03
N SER A 6 -8.29 18.10 -17.34
CA SER A 6 -7.32 17.48 -18.23
C SER A 6 -5.94 17.92 -17.75
N VAL A 7 -5.15 17.02 -17.17
CA VAL A 7 -3.78 17.33 -16.77
C VAL A 7 -2.98 17.51 -18.05
N ASP A 8 -2.86 18.77 -18.46
CA ASP A 8 -1.93 19.18 -19.51
C ASP A 8 -0.52 19.21 -18.89
N TYR A 9 0.28 18.20 -19.23
CA TYR A 9 1.66 18.07 -18.74
C TYR A 9 2.58 19.17 -19.30
N SER A 10 2.11 20.02 -20.23
CA SER A 10 2.92 21.05 -20.88
C SER A 10 3.14 22.34 -20.08
N HIS A 11 2.45 22.52 -18.95
CA HIS A 11 2.53 23.75 -18.14
C HIS A 11 3.32 23.64 -16.82
N TRP A 12 4.03 22.53 -16.59
CA TRP A 12 4.85 22.32 -15.38
C TRP A 12 6.28 22.78 -15.59
N VAL A 13 6.55 24.07 -15.38
CA VAL A 13 7.88 24.66 -15.55
C VAL A 13 8.78 24.35 -14.33
N HIS A 14 9.80 23.51 -14.58
CA HIS A 14 11.11 23.40 -13.87
C HIS A 14 11.32 22.38 -12.75
N TYR A 15 10.69 21.21 -12.81
CA TYR A 15 11.29 20.00 -12.22
C TYR A 15 11.10 18.80 -13.14
N GLU A 16 12.06 18.62 -14.07
CA GLU A 16 12.18 17.33 -14.76
C GLU A 16 12.93 16.37 -13.85
N LEU A 17 12.20 15.39 -13.30
CA LEU A 17 12.80 14.21 -12.68
C LEU A 17 13.70 13.52 -13.72
N LEU A 18 15.02 13.72 -13.64
CA LEU A 18 15.96 13.06 -14.55
C LEU A 18 15.81 11.53 -14.51
N CYS A 19 15.47 10.96 -13.35
CA CYS A 19 15.17 9.54 -13.20
C CYS A 19 13.88 9.08 -13.91
N LEU A 20 12.96 10.00 -14.19
CA LEU A 20 11.76 9.74 -15.00
C LEU A 20 12.12 9.64 -16.49
N GLN A 21 13.19 10.33 -16.93
CA GLN A 21 13.68 10.20 -18.30
C GLN A 21 14.14 8.76 -18.54
N SER A 22 13.73 8.18 -19.68
CA SER A 22 13.96 6.77 -20.03
C SER A 22 13.26 5.74 -19.11
N SER A 23 12.30 6.15 -18.28
CA SER A 23 11.43 5.23 -17.55
C SER A 23 10.20 4.81 -18.39
N PRO A 24 9.52 3.71 -18.04
CA PRO A 24 8.23 3.35 -18.65
C PRO A 24 7.17 4.46 -18.63
N TRP A 25 7.21 5.34 -17.63
CA TRP A 25 6.22 6.41 -17.45
C TRP A 25 6.55 7.69 -18.22
N SER A 26 7.74 7.82 -18.83
CA SER A 26 8.22 9.09 -19.38
C SER A 26 7.35 9.67 -20.50
N ASN A 27 6.69 8.81 -21.28
CA ASN A 27 5.95 9.22 -22.47
C ASN A 27 4.43 9.13 -22.30
N GLY A 28 3.95 8.87 -21.07
CA GLY A 28 2.54 8.59 -20.83
C GLY A 28 2.05 7.35 -21.59
N PHE A 29 0.75 7.24 -21.78
CA PHE A 29 0.13 6.18 -22.58
C PHE A 29 0.04 6.62 -24.05
N THR A 30 0.17 5.67 -24.98
CA THR A 30 -0.03 5.95 -26.41
C THR A 30 -1.51 6.20 -26.72
N GLN A 31 -1.81 6.89 -27.82
CA GLN A 31 -3.21 7.12 -28.22
C GLN A 31 -3.97 5.80 -28.38
N ASP A 32 -3.36 4.77 -28.97
CA ASP A 32 -3.95 3.44 -29.09
C ASP A 32 -4.30 2.81 -27.72
N GLN A 33 -3.47 3.02 -26.70
CA GLN A 33 -3.74 2.55 -25.33
C GLN A 33 -4.89 3.31 -24.68
N ILE A 34 -4.95 4.63 -24.90
CA ILE A 34 -6.04 5.49 -24.40
C ILE A 34 -7.36 5.11 -25.08
N ASP A 35 -7.37 4.95 -26.39
CA ASP A 35 -8.54 4.54 -27.16
C ASP A 35 -9.02 3.14 -26.76
N ASN A 36 -8.08 2.20 -26.55
CA ASN A 36 -8.42 0.87 -26.04
C ASN A 36 -9.03 0.93 -24.63
N ALA A 37 -8.51 1.79 -23.75
CA ALA A 37 -9.06 2.01 -22.42
C ALA A 37 -10.47 2.62 -22.44
N HIS A 38 -10.72 3.59 -23.34
CA HIS A 38 -12.07 4.13 -23.55
C HIS A 38 -13.03 3.08 -24.07
N GLN A 39 -12.59 2.23 -25.01
CA GLN A 39 -13.40 1.15 -25.55
C GLN A 39 -13.78 0.14 -24.45
N LEU A 40 -12.81 -0.32 -23.65
CA LEU A 40 -13.07 -1.23 -22.53
C LEU A 40 -13.97 -0.62 -21.47
N SER A 41 -13.83 0.68 -21.20
CA SER A 41 -14.72 1.39 -20.27
C SER A 41 -16.15 1.46 -20.81
N GLY A 42 -16.32 1.71 -22.11
CA GLY A 42 -17.64 1.74 -22.76
C GLY A 42 -18.34 0.39 -22.82
N SER A 43 -17.57 -0.70 -22.97
CA SER A 43 -18.10 -2.07 -22.98
C SER A 43 -18.08 -2.76 -21.60
N ALA A 44 -17.74 -2.05 -20.52
CA ALA A 44 -17.62 -2.64 -19.19
C ALA A 44 -18.91 -3.33 -18.71
N ASN A 45 -20.07 -2.81 -19.11
CA ASN A 45 -21.38 -3.39 -18.77
C ASN A 45 -21.79 -4.58 -19.65
N GLU A 46 -21.05 -4.85 -20.73
CA GLU A 46 -21.31 -6.00 -21.59
C GLU A 46 -20.95 -7.30 -20.85
N THR A 47 -21.68 -8.37 -21.18
CA THR A 47 -21.47 -9.68 -20.56
C THR A 47 -20.17 -10.29 -21.07
N GLN A 48 -19.30 -10.67 -20.14
CA GLN A 48 -18.05 -11.38 -20.41
C GLN A 48 -18.22 -12.87 -20.12
N ALA A 49 -17.42 -13.72 -20.75
CA ALA A 49 -17.50 -15.17 -20.56
C ALA A 49 -17.28 -15.56 -19.07
N SER A 50 -16.34 -14.88 -18.39
CA SER A 50 -16.03 -15.07 -16.98
C SER A 50 -17.14 -14.64 -16.02
N ASP A 51 -18.18 -13.94 -16.49
CA ASP A 51 -19.28 -13.47 -15.63
C ASP A 51 -20.18 -14.61 -15.15
N THR A 52 -20.20 -15.73 -15.87
CA THR A 52 -20.96 -16.93 -15.48
C THR A 52 -20.37 -17.64 -14.25
N GLU A 53 -19.08 -17.40 -13.95
CA GLU A 53 -18.37 -17.93 -12.79
C GLU A 53 -18.56 -17.07 -11.53
N ARG A 54 -19.26 -15.93 -11.64
CA ARG A 54 -19.40 -14.95 -10.56
C ARG A 54 -20.60 -15.23 -9.68
N VAL A 55 -20.37 -15.38 -8.39
CA VAL A 55 -21.43 -15.39 -7.38
C VAL A 55 -21.95 -13.98 -7.17
N ASN A 56 -23.26 -13.84 -7.01
CA ASN A 56 -23.87 -12.55 -6.69
C ASN A 56 -23.80 -12.28 -5.18
N LEU A 57 -22.98 -11.30 -4.80
CA LEU A 57 -22.82 -10.79 -3.44
C LEU A 57 -23.36 -9.37 -3.26
N THR A 58 -24.13 -8.83 -4.23
CA THR A 58 -24.66 -7.45 -4.17
C THR A 58 -25.65 -7.22 -3.02
N ARG A 59 -26.01 -8.26 -2.27
CA ARG A 59 -26.82 -8.19 -1.05
C ARG A 59 -26.01 -7.81 0.20
N LEU A 60 -24.69 -8.00 0.17
CA LEU A 60 -23.82 -7.68 1.30
C LEU A 60 -23.59 -6.17 1.36
N ARG A 61 -23.57 -5.63 2.59
CA ARG A 61 -23.14 -4.25 2.81
C ARG A 61 -21.64 -4.15 2.63
N CYS A 62 -21.24 -3.53 1.53
CA CYS A 62 -19.84 -3.38 1.16
C CYS A 62 -19.35 -1.95 1.47
N PHE A 63 -18.20 -1.86 2.10
CA PHE A 63 -17.55 -0.61 2.51
C PHE A 63 -16.18 -0.48 1.85
N THR A 64 -15.85 0.67 1.26
CA THR A 64 -14.46 1.05 0.96
C THR A 64 -14.03 2.13 1.95
N LEU A 65 -12.76 2.11 2.35
CA LEU A 65 -12.17 3.08 3.27
C LEU A 65 -10.82 3.51 2.72
N ASP A 66 -10.74 4.76 2.25
CA ASP A 66 -9.59 5.28 1.53
C ASP A 66 -9.32 6.74 1.88
N GLU A 67 -8.19 7.28 1.43
CA GLU A 67 -7.93 8.72 1.55
C GLU A 67 -8.96 9.53 0.76
N PRO A 68 -9.31 10.75 1.23
CA PRO A 68 -10.09 11.69 0.46
C PRO A 68 -9.53 11.89 -0.95
N GLY A 69 -10.38 11.70 -1.97
CA GLY A 69 -10.00 11.88 -3.38
C GLY A 69 -9.41 10.64 -4.08
N THR A 70 -9.20 9.52 -3.38
CA THR A 70 -8.77 8.25 -4.00
C THR A 70 -9.75 7.80 -5.09
N GLN A 71 -9.27 7.60 -6.32
CA GLN A 71 -10.10 7.18 -7.45
C GLN A 71 -9.98 5.68 -7.77
N GLU A 72 -8.79 5.11 -7.57
CA GLU A 72 -8.48 3.69 -7.78
C GLU A 72 -8.81 2.91 -6.50
N LEU A 73 -10.04 2.41 -6.39
CA LEU A 73 -10.51 1.64 -5.24
C LEU A 73 -10.32 0.16 -5.53
N ASP A 74 -9.25 -0.42 -4.96
CA ASP A 74 -8.87 -1.82 -5.16
C ASP A 74 -9.65 -2.78 -4.26
N ASP A 75 -10.04 -2.36 -3.06
CA ASP A 75 -10.56 -3.25 -2.04
C ASP A 75 -11.83 -2.72 -1.36
N ALA A 76 -12.64 -3.68 -0.87
CA ALA A 76 -13.82 -3.42 -0.06
C ALA A 76 -13.99 -4.51 0.99
N LEU A 77 -14.63 -4.17 2.10
CA LEU A 77 -14.91 -5.08 3.21
C LEU A 77 -16.42 -5.26 3.38
N SER A 78 -16.84 -6.46 3.77
CA SER A 78 -18.19 -6.70 4.28
C SER A 78 -18.16 -7.62 5.49
N TYR A 79 -19.26 -7.63 6.24
CA TYR A 79 -19.48 -8.52 7.35
C TYR A 79 -20.75 -9.34 7.10
N GLU A 80 -20.70 -10.62 7.48
CA GLU A 80 -21.88 -11.48 7.47
C GLU A 80 -21.89 -12.36 8.71
N LYS A 81 -23.08 -12.61 9.24
CA LYS A 81 -23.30 -13.61 10.29
C LYS A 81 -24.21 -14.69 9.72
N ASP A 82 -23.79 -15.94 9.77
CA ASP A 82 -24.58 -17.06 9.23
C ASP A 82 -25.69 -17.53 10.18
N GLU A 83 -26.48 -18.51 9.73
CA GLU A 83 -27.61 -19.06 10.49
C GLU A 83 -27.18 -19.74 11.80
N GLU A 84 -25.95 -20.27 11.86
CA GLU A 84 -25.36 -20.85 13.07
C GLU A 84 -24.78 -19.77 14.01
N GLY A 85 -24.77 -18.52 13.57
CA GLY A 85 -24.25 -17.38 14.32
C GLY A 85 -22.73 -17.22 14.22
N ARG A 86 -22.06 -17.89 13.28
CA ARG A 86 -20.65 -17.65 12.99
C ARG A 86 -20.47 -16.36 12.22
N GLU A 87 -19.33 -15.72 12.48
CA GLU A 87 -18.99 -14.42 11.93
C GLU A 87 -17.99 -14.56 10.79
N TRP A 88 -18.30 -13.92 9.67
CA TRP A 88 -17.51 -13.97 8.44
C TRP A 88 -17.06 -12.58 8.05
N ILE A 89 -15.76 -12.42 7.82
CA ILE A 89 -15.19 -11.23 7.21
C ILE A 89 -15.09 -11.51 5.72
N TRP A 90 -15.70 -10.65 4.92
CA TRP A 90 -15.54 -10.67 3.48
C TRP A 90 -14.52 -9.61 3.07
N VAL A 91 -13.48 -10.02 2.35
CA VAL A 91 -12.55 -9.11 1.65
C VAL A 91 -12.80 -9.25 0.16
N HIS A 92 -13.15 -8.14 -0.48
CA HIS A 92 -13.44 -8.06 -1.91
C HIS A 92 -12.33 -7.27 -2.59
N ILE A 93 -11.63 -7.87 -3.53
CA ILE A 93 -10.60 -7.20 -4.32
C ILE A 93 -11.11 -7.02 -5.75
N ALA A 94 -10.92 -5.84 -6.33
CA ALA A 94 -11.21 -5.57 -7.73
C ALA A 94 -10.68 -6.69 -8.64
N ASP A 95 -11.39 -6.97 -9.73
CA ASP A 95 -11.02 -8.01 -10.69
C ASP A 95 -10.69 -7.42 -12.07
N PRO A 96 -9.53 -6.75 -12.24
CA PRO A 96 -9.11 -6.22 -13.53
C PRO A 96 -9.01 -7.26 -14.63
N ASP A 97 -8.74 -8.53 -14.29
CA ASP A 97 -8.66 -9.64 -15.25
C ASP A 97 -9.99 -9.86 -16.01
N ARG A 98 -11.11 -9.33 -15.49
CA ARG A 98 -12.38 -9.30 -16.24
C ARG A 98 -12.28 -8.55 -17.57
N LEU A 99 -11.54 -7.43 -17.60
CA LEU A 99 -11.44 -6.54 -18.77
C LEU A 99 -10.05 -6.55 -19.41
N ILE A 100 -9.01 -6.78 -18.61
CA ILE A 100 -7.61 -6.79 -19.05
C ILE A 100 -7.17 -8.22 -19.31
N THR A 101 -7.37 -8.69 -20.55
CA THR A 101 -6.89 -10.00 -20.99
C THR A 101 -5.36 -10.06 -20.94
N ALA A 102 -4.82 -11.15 -20.39
CA ALA A 102 -3.37 -11.41 -20.41
C ALA A 102 -2.81 -11.36 -21.84
N GLY A 103 -1.69 -10.65 -22.03
CA GLY A 103 -1.06 -10.44 -23.33
C GLY A 103 -1.71 -9.36 -24.22
N SER A 104 -2.79 -8.70 -23.78
CA SER A 104 -3.33 -7.52 -24.46
C SER A 104 -2.36 -6.33 -24.41
N ASN A 105 -2.59 -5.30 -25.25
CA ASN A 105 -1.74 -4.10 -25.27
C ASN A 105 -1.66 -3.45 -23.86
N LEU A 106 -2.80 -3.26 -23.20
CA LEU A 106 -2.85 -2.68 -21.86
C LEU A 106 -2.22 -3.59 -20.79
N ASP A 107 -2.32 -4.92 -20.92
CA ASP A 107 -1.63 -5.85 -20.02
C ASP A 107 -0.10 -5.77 -20.16
N LEU A 108 0.40 -5.69 -21.39
CA LEU A 108 1.83 -5.55 -21.67
C LEU A 108 2.37 -4.21 -21.17
N GLU A 109 1.60 -3.13 -21.28
CA GLU A 109 1.95 -1.83 -20.71
C GLU A 109 1.92 -1.85 -19.18
N ALA A 110 0.90 -2.48 -18.56
CA ALA A 110 0.84 -2.66 -17.11
C ALA A 110 2.03 -3.49 -16.60
N ARG A 111 2.42 -4.55 -17.33
CA ARG A 111 3.65 -5.32 -17.05
C ARG A 111 4.90 -4.45 -17.16
N ARG A 112 4.99 -3.62 -18.21
CA ARG A 112 6.12 -2.73 -18.47
C ARG A 112 6.28 -1.67 -17.36
N ARG A 113 5.17 -1.19 -16.79
CA ARG A 113 5.15 -0.25 -15.66
C ARG A 113 5.31 -0.95 -14.30
N ALA A 114 4.82 -2.19 -14.17
CA ALA A 114 4.80 -3.02 -12.96
C ALA A 114 4.03 -2.47 -11.74
N THR A 115 3.97 -1.14 -11.55
CA THR A 115 3.32 -0.46 -10.42
C THR A 115 2.83 0.93 -10.80
N SER A 116 1.84 1.47 -10.07
CA SER A 116 1.60 2.92 -10.03
C SER A 116 2.65 3.60 -9.14
N ILE A 117 3.06 4.83 -9.48
CA ILE A 117 3.98 5.66 -8.68
C ILE A 117 3.21 6.86 -8.14
N TYR A 118 3.28 7.10 -6.83
CA TYR A 118 2.69 8.27 -6.20
C TYR A 118 3.78 9.32 -5.94
N LEU A 119 3.65 10.48 -6.56
CA LEU A 119 4.51 11.65 -6.43
C LEU A 119 3.83 12.71 -5.57
N ALA A 120 4.53 13.78 -5.20
CA ALA A 120 3.93 14.90 -4.48
C ALA A 120 2.86 15.63 -5.31
N SER A 121 3.05 15.71 -6.64
CA SER A 121 2.18 16.42 -7.57
C SER A 121 1.05 15.57 -8.16
N GLY A 122 1.01 14.27 -7.87
CA GLY A 122 0.01 13.35 -8.42
C GLY A 122 0.54 11.93 -8.60
N THR A 123 -0.11 11.17 -9.48
CA THR A 123 0.16 9.74 -9.67
C THR A 123 0.57 9.46 -11.11
N LEU A 124 1.56 8.58 -11.30
CA LEU A 124 1.89 7.94 -12.57
C LEU A 124 1.31 6.52 -12.54
N PRO A 125 0.11 6.28 -13.12
CA PRO A 125 -0.62 5.05 -12.89
C PRO A 125 -0.12 3.89 -13.76
N MET A 126 -0.40 2.67 -13.32
CA MET A 126 -0.12 1.42 -14.06
C MET A 126 -1.05 1.24 -15.26
N PHE A 127 -2.32 1.63 -15.11
CA PHE A 127 -3.33 1.67 -16.18
C PHE A 127 -3.75 3.12 -16.49
N PRO A 128 -4.34 3.40 -17.66
CA PRO A 128 -4.93 4.72 -17.95
C PRO A 128 -5.93 5.13 -16.87
N VAL A 129 -5.90 6.39 -16.44
CA VAL A 129 -6.63 6.90 -15.26
C VAL A 129 -8.13 6.66 -15.37
N GLU A 130 -8.69 6.88 -16.55
CA GLU A 130 -10.13 6.70 -16.83
C GLU A 130 -10.57 5.26 -16.64
N LEU A 131 -9.69 4.31 -16.95
CA LEU A 131 -9.96 2.88 -16.79
C LEU A 131 -9.71 2.44 -15.34
N ALA A 132 -8.58 2.87 -14.75
CA ALA A 132 -8.17 2.54 -13.40
C ALA A 132 -9.16 3.04 -12.34
N GLY A 133 -9.58 4.32 -12.40
CA GLY A 133 -10.59 4.91 -11.52
C GLY A 133 -12.04 4.68 -11.99
N GLY A 134 -12.22 4.08 -13.17
CA GLY A 134 -13.51 3.78 -13.77
C GLY A 134 -13.86 2.31 -13.66
N ALA A 135 -13.83 1.60 -14.80
CA ALA A 135 -14.36 0.25 -14.92
C ALA A 135 -13.57 -0.83 -14.15
N LEU A 136 -12.33 -0.56 -13.75
CA LEU A 136 -11.55 -1.46 -12.90
C LEU A 136 -11.78 -1.21 -11.40
N SER A 137 -12.20 0.00 -11.03
CA SER A 137 -12.40 0.43 -9.65
C SER A 137 -13.70 -0.12 -9.06
N LEU A 138 -13.72 -0.36 -7.76
CA LEU A 138 -14.95 -0.64 -7.02
C LEU A 138 -15.73 0.68 -6.84
N ARG A 139 -16.80 0.89 -7.61
CA ARG A 139 -17.55 2.16 -7.63
C ARG A 139 -18.91 2.06 -6.96
N GLN A 140 -19.26 3.11 -6.21
CA GLN A 140 -20.56 3.22 -5.56
C GLN A 140 -21.69 3.39 -6.56
N GLY A 141 -22.81 2.69 -6.31
CA GLY A 141 -24.00 2.72 -7.17
C GLY A 141 -23.91 1.82 -8.41
N GLU A 142 -22.80 1.10 -8.58
CA GLU A 142 -22.60 0.19 -9.70
C GLU A 142 -22.37 -1.25 -9.24
N ARG A 143 -22.50 -2.17 -10.18
CA ARG A 143 -22.17 -3.59 -9.97
C ARG A 143 -20.72 -3.82 -10.40
N CYS A 144 -19.86 -4.11 -9.42
CA CYS A 144 -18.42 -4.23 -9.64
C CYS A 144 -17.97 -5.69 -9.61
N ALA A 145 -17.03 -6.01 -10.49
CA ALA A 145 -16.41 -7.32 -10.56
C ALA A 145 -15.30 -7.41 -9.51
N ALA A 146 -15.34 -8.47 -8.69
CA ALA A 146 -14.36 -8.68 -7.64
C ALA A 146 -13.94 -10.16 -7.54
N LEU A 147 -12.77 -10.39 -6.95
CA LEU A 147 -12.39 -11.64 -6.31
C LEU A 147 -12.64 -11.50 -4.82
N SER A 148 -13.58 -12.29 -4.28
CA SER A 148 -14.03 -12.17 -2.89
C SER A 148 -13.61 -13.39 -2.09
N ALA A 149 -13.17 -13.18 -0.86
CA ALA A 149 -12.93 -14.23 0.13
C ALA A 149 -13.76 -13.99 1.39
N ALA A 150 -14.60 -14.95 1.75
CA ALA A 150 -15.20 -15.08 3.07
C ALA A 150 -14.21 -15.80 3.99
N ILE A 151 -13.90 -15.19 5.12
CA ILE A 151 -12.89 -15.66 6.05
C ILE A 151 -13.50 -15.76 7.43
N HIS A 152 -13.46 -16.96 8.00
CA HIS A 152 -13.83 -17.23 9.38
C HIS A 152 -12.57 -17.37 10.22
N LEU A 153 -12.53 -16.63 11.34
CA LEU A 153 -11.44 -16.70 12.31
C LEU A 153 -11.82 -17.63 13.47
N ASP A 154 -10.84 -18.34 14.04
CA ASP A 154 -11.04 -19.04 15.31
C ASP A 154 -11.04 -18.06 16.51
N GLU A 155 -11.35 -18.57 17.71
CA GLU A 155 -11.38 -17.77 18.95
C GLU A 155 -10.03 -17.10 19.28
N SER A 156 -8.92 -17.60 18.72
CA SER A 156 -7.59 -17.04 18.89
C SER A 156 -7.27 -15.95 17.85
N GLY A 157 -8.09 -15.76 16.81
CA GLY A 157 -7.81 -14.91 15.66
C GLY A 157 -7.01 -15.61 14.55
N GLY A 158 -6.83 -16.92 14.64
CA GLY A 158 -6.23 -17.76 13.62
C GLY A 158 -7.17 -17.94 12.42
N LEU A 159 -6.60 -18.25 11.25
CA LEU A 159 -7.38 -18.57 10.06
C LEU A 159 -8.01 -19.96 10.25
N ASN A 160 -9.35 -20.05 10.26
CA ASN A 160 -10.06 -21.31 10.45
C ASN A 160 -10.66 -21.85 9.15
N GLU A 161 -11.45 -21.03 8.44
CA GLU A 161 -12.14 -21.43 7.23
C GLU A 161 -12.13 -20.30 6.20
N VAL A 162 -12.01 -20.67 4.92
CA VAL A 162 -11.95 -19.73 3.80
C VAL A 162 -12.76 -20.27 2.64
N ILE A 163 -13.60 -19.41 2.08
CA ILE A 163 -14.28 -19.62 0.81
C ILE A 163 -13.96 -18.44 -0.07
N PHE A 164 -13.42 -18.67 -1.27
CA PHE A 164 -13.17 -17.59 -2.20
C PHE A 164 -13.70 -17.90 -3.60
N HIS A 165 -14.14 -16.87 -4.31
CA HIS A 165 -14.69 -16.99 -5.65
C HIS A 165 -14.68 -15.64 -6.37
N ARG A 166 -14.79 -15.68 -7.71
CA ARG A 166 -15.19 -14.49 -8.46
C ARG A 166 -16.60 -14.09 -8.05
N SER A 167 -16.86 -12.79 -8.01
CA SER A 167 -18.13 -12.26 -7.53
C SER A 167 -18.55 -10.98 -8.24
N TRP A 168 -19.83 -10.67 -8.10
CA TRP A 168 -20.41 -9.35 -8.28
C TRP A 168 -20.72 -8.74 -6.92
N ILE A 169 -20.21 -7.54 -6.66
CA ILE A 169 -20.53 -6.75 -5.46
C ILE A 169 -21.17 -5.43 -5.86
N SER A 170 -21.78 -4.75 -4.90
CA SER A 170 -22.20 -3.35 -5.06
C SER A 170 -21.83 -2.59 -3.81
N LEU A 171 -21.08 -1.50 -3.97
CA LEU A 171 -20.64 -0.71 -2.84
C LEU A 171 -21.83 0.02 -2.21
N THR A 172 -22.01 -0.21 -0.91
CA THR A 172 -23.04 0.45 -0.13
C THR A 172 -22.53 1.81 0.34
N TYR A 173 -21.30 1.85 0.87
CA TYR A 173 -20.67 3.06 1.38
C TYR A 173 -19.25 3.21 0.83
N ARG A 174 -18.95 4.42 0.35
CA ARG A 174 -17.58 4.89 0.09
C ARG A 174 -17.23 5.86 1.21
N LEU A 175 -16.30 5.46 2.06
CA LEU A 175 -15.96 6.17 3.28
C LEU A 175 -14.52 6.68 3.22
N THR A 176 -14.26 7.78 3.91
CA THR A 176 -12.90 8.13 4.32
C THR A 176 -12.51 7.33 5.56
N TYR A 177 -11.22 7.33 5.91
CA TYR A 177 -10.78 6.72 7.17
C TYR A 177 -11.41 7.40 8.38
N GLU A 178 -11.58 8.72 8.32
CA GLU A 178 -12.22 9.52 9.36
C GLU A 178 -13.70 9.12 9.54
N ASP A 179 -14.45 8.96 8.44
CA ASP A 179 -15.83 8.45 8.50
C ASP A 179 -15.88 7.04 9.12
N GLY A 180 -14.91 6.20 8.75
CA GLY A 180 -14.77 4.85 9.29
C GLY A 180 -14.52 4.83 10.80
N ASP A 181 -13.66 5.72 11.29
CA ASP A 181 -13.38 5.86 12.72
C ASP A 181 -14.62 6.28 13.50
N GLU A 182 -15.39 7.25 12.98
CA GLU A 182 -16.66 7.68 13.59
C GLU A 182 -17.67 6.53 13.66
N LEU A 183 -17.83 5.76 12.58
CA LEU A 183 -18.75 4.62 12.53
C LEU A 183 -18.33 3.48 13.46
N ILE A 184 -17.03 3.20 13.55
CA ILE A 184 -16.48 2.18 14.46
C ILE A 184 -16.76 2.56 15.92
N ASP A 185 -16.54 3.82 16.29
CA ASP A 185 -16.71 4.33 17.66
C ASP A 185 -18.19 4.41 18.07
N LEU A 186 -19.04 4.99 17.22
CA LEU A 186 -20.47 5.17 17.52
C LEU A 186 -21.25 3.84 17.50
N GLY A 187 -20.87 2.89 16.64
CA GLY A 187 -21.52 1.59 16.50
C GLY A 187 -23.05 1.66 16.37
N PRO A 188 -23.58 2.48 15.43
CA PRO A 188 -25.01 2.77 15.34
C PRO A 188 -25.85 1.50 15.22
N ILE A 189 -26.97 1.44 15.95
CA ILE A 189 -27.85 0.27 15.98
C ILE A 189 -28.37 -0.01 14.56
N GLY A 190 -28.14 -1.22 14.08
CA GLY A 190 -28.51 -1.65 12.73
C GLY A 190 -27.40 -1.48 11.69
N ASP A 191 -26.31 -0.78 12.01
CA ASP A 191 -25.16 -0.57 11.11
C ASP A 191 -23.82 -0.77 11.84
N GLN A 192 -23.70 -1.92 12.50
CA GLN A 192 -22.56 -2.29 13.34
C GLN A 192 -21.49 -3.10 12.59
N ASP A 193 -21.61 -3.24 11.27
CA ASP A 193 -20.74 -4.10 10.46
C ASP A 193 -19.27 -3.68 10.59
N LEU A 194 -18.97 -2.37 10.47
CA LEU A 194 -17.60 -1.87 10.66
C LEU A 194 -17.08 -2.09 12.08
N THR A 195 -17.91 -1.93 13.11
CA THR A 195 -17.53 -2.26 14.49
C THR A 195 -17.19 -3.76 14.64
N HIS A 196 -17.97 -4.64 14.00
CA HIS A 196 -17.69 -6.08 14.00
C HIS A 196 -16.41 -6.43 13.25
N ILE A 197 -16.17 -5.85 12.07
CA ILE A 197 -14.95 -6.05 11.29
C ILE A 197 -13.74 -5.55 12.10
N SER A 198 -13.81 -4.34 12.67
CA SER A 198 -12.75 -3.75 13.49
C SER A 198 -12.38 -4.64 14.69
N ARG A 199 -13.38 -5.19 15.39
CA ARG A 199 -13.17 -6.15 16.48
C ARG A 199 -12.47 -7.43 16.01
N LEU A 200 -12.91 -8.01 14.89
CA LEU A 200 -12.32 -9.23 14.32
C LEU A 200 -10.89 -9.00 13.82
N MET A 201 -10.62 -7.84 13.23
CA MET A 201 -9.28 -7.43 12.83
C MET A 201 -8.38 -7.18 14.05
N SER A 202 -8.90 -6.59 15.12
CA SER A 202 -8.17 -6.47 16.38
C SER A 202 -7.81 -7.85 16.96
N LEU A 203 -8.73 -8.82 16.91
CA LEU A 203 -8.47 -10.20 17.31
C LEU A 203 -7.37 -10.85 16.45
N ARG A 204 -7.45 -10.68 15.12
CA ARG A 204 -6.45 -11.18 14.16
C ARG A 204 -5.08 -10.55 14.37
N ARG A 205 -5.01 -9.24 14.61
CA ARG A 205 -3.77 -8.52 14.91
C ARG A 205 -3.12 -9.04 16.18
N GLY A 206 -3.90 -9.24 17.25
CA GLY A 206 -3.43 -9.87 18.49
C GLY A 206 -2.92 -11.29 18.29
N TRP A 207 -3.53 -12.06 17.38
CA TRP A 207 -3.01 -13.36 16.97
C TRP A 207 -1.62 -13.24 16.32
N ARG A 208 -1.45 -12.34 15.33
CA ARG A 208 -0.16 -12.12 14.67
C ARG A 208 0.93 -11.69 15.65
N GLN A 209 0.60 -10.81 16.61
CA GLN A 209 1.53 -10.40 17.67
C GLN A 209 2.00 -11.58 18.52
N ARG A 210 1.09 -12.51 18.87
CA ARG A 210 1.47 -13.76 19.56
C ARG A 210 2.36 -14.67 18.70
N GLN A 211 2.29 -14.56 17.37
CA GLN A 211 3.21 -15.21 16.42
C GLN A 211 4.53 -14.43 16.21
N GLY A 212 4.74 -13.33 16.93
CA GLY A 212 5.97 -12.53 16.85
C GLY A 212 5.93 -11.37 15.83
N ALA A 213 4.76 -10.99 15.33
CA ALA A 213 4.62 -9.80 14.49
C ALA A 213 5.08 -8.53 15.24
N LEU A 214 5.71 -7.62 14.50
CA LEU A 214 6.23 -6.37 15.03
C LEU A 214 5.20 -5.26 14.84
N GLU A 215 4.97 -4.50 15.91
CA GLU A 215 4.16 -3.29 15.91
C GLU A 215 5.09 -2.09 15.72
N LEU A 216 5.15 -1.58 14.48
CA LEU A 216 6.03 -0.48 14.06
C LEU A 216 5.25 0.64 13.37
N GLU A 217 3.93 0.61 13.51
CA GLU A 217 3.02 1.63 13.00
C GLU A 217 3.31 2.96 13.71
N GLN A 218 3.42 4.03 12.94
CA GLN A 218 3.66 5.38 13.42
C GLN A 218 3.08 6.36 12.39
N ALA A 219 2.80 7.59 12.81
CA ALA A 219 2.43 8.65 11.87
C ALA A 219 3.56 8.89 10.87
N GLU A 220 3.18 9.15 9.62
CA GLU A 220 4.12 9.39 8.52
C GLU A 220 3.82 10.72 7.84
N GLY A 221 4.82 11.59 7.78
CA GLY A 221 4.78 12.82 7.01
C GLY A 221 5.17 12.59 5.56
N ARG A 222 4.42 13.16 4.63
CA ARG A 222 4.71 13.11 3.20
C ARG A 222 4.60 14.49 2.57
N PHE A 223 5.53 14.82 1.68
CA PHE A 223 5.43 16.07 0.92
C PHE A 223 4.40 15.90 -0.19
N CYS A 224 3.44 16.83 -0.23
CA CYS A 224 2.35 16.89 -1.21
C CYS A 224 2.27 18.29 -1.81
N GLN A 225 1.87 18.37 -3.08
CA GLN A 225 1.75 19.61 -3.81
C GLN A 225 0.32 19.82 -4.27
N ASP A 226 -0.23 21.00 -3.98
CA ASP A 226 -1.51 21.47 -4.51
C ASP A 226 -1.29 22.77 -5.30
N GLY A 227 -1.39 22.68 -6.63
CA GLY A 227 -1.00 23.77 -7.53
C GLY A 227 0.45 24.19 -7.33
N GLU A 228 0.68 25.44 -6.95
CA GLU A 228 2.03 25.97 -6.66
C GLU A 228 2.44 25.83 -5.17
N THR A 229 1.55 25.32 -4.32
CA THR A 229 1.76 25.23 -2.88
C THR A 229 2.30 23.86 -2.51
N ILE A 230 3.39 23.84 -1.74
CA ILE A 230 3.94 22.62 -1.16
C ILE A 230 3.53 22.53 0.31
N GLY A 231 2.99 21.38 0.70
CA GLY A 231 2.60 21.04 2.05
C GLY A 231 3.31 19.78 2.57
N ILE A 232 3.05 19.48 3.84
CA ILE A 232 3.33 18.18 4.42
C ILE A 232 1.98 17.65 4.89
N GLU A 233 1.58 16.52 4.33
CA GLU A 233 0.46 15.73 4.80
C GLU A 233 0.96 14.76 5.86
N ILE A 234 0.28 14.73 7.01
CA ILE A 234 0.60 13.78 8.09
C ILE A 234 -0.48 12.72 8.07
N ILE A 235 -0.08 11.50 7.77
CA ILE A 235 -0.94 10.32 7.78
C ILE A 235 -0.84 9.72 9.18
N GLU A 236 -1.87 9.97 9.99
CA GLU A 236 -1.98 9.43 11.35
C GLU A 236 -2.41 7.96 11.34
N THR A 237 -2.03 7.22 12.38
CA THR A 237 -2.59 5.89 12.61
C THR A 237 -3.99 6.02 13.20
N SER A 238 -4.94 5.21 12.72
CA SER A 238 -6.30 5.21 13.27
C SER A 238 -6.91 3.79 13.30
N PRO A 239 -7.97 3.55 14.11
CA PRO A 239 -8.67 2.27 14.15
C PRO A 239 -9.11 1.76 12.77
N ALA A 240 -9.69 2.62 11.92
CA ALA A 240 -10.12 2.27 10.58
C ALA A 240 -8.94 1.88 9.69
N ARG A 241 -7.83 2.63 9.73
CA ARG A 241 -6.59 2.30 9.01
C ARG A 241 -6.00 0.97 9.44
N GLN A 242 -5.95 0.72 10.74
CA GLN A 242 -5.47 -0.54 11.30
C GLN A 242 -6.36 -1.72 10.90
N MET A 243 -7.68 -1.53 10.94
CA MET A 243 -8.65 -2.54 10.50
C MET A 243 -8.44 -2.90 9.03
N VAL A 244 -8.37 -1.91 8.13
CA VAL A 244 -8.17 -2.14 6.69
C VAL A 244 -6.81 -2.78 6.44
N ALA A 245 -5.73 -2.26 7.04
CA ALA A 245 -4.40 -2.85 6.90
C ALA A 245 -4.35 -4.31 7.35
N GLU A 246 -4.97 -4.65 8.48
CA GLU A 246 -5.05 -6.02 8.97
C GLU A 246 -5.91 -6.92 8.06
N ALA A 247 -7.01 -6.41 7.50
CA ALA A 247 -7.82 -7.15 6.55
C ALA A 247 -7.05 -7.46 5.25
N MET A 248 -6.23 -6.52 4.77
CA MET A 248 -5.37 -6.74 3.61
C MET A 248 -4.25 -7.76 3.91
N ILE A 249 -3.67 -7.71 5.11
CA ILE A 249 -2.71 -8.72 5.58
C ILE A 249 -3.38 -10.09 5.68
N LEU A 250 -4.60 -10.16 6.22
CA LEU A 250 -5.39 -11.39 6.33
C LEU A 250 -5.68 -12.00 4.95
N MET A 251 -6.06 -11.18 3.96
CA MET A 251 -6.29 -11.64 2.59
C MET A 251 -5.02 -12.20 1.95
N GLY A 252 -3.90 -11.49 2.08
CA GLY A 252 -2.60 -11.97 1.59
C GLY A 252 -2.11 -13.25 2.28
N ALA A 253 -2.32 -13.38 3.59
CA ALA A 253 -2.02 -14.60 4.34
C ALA A 253 -2.92 -15.77 3.91
N THR A 254 -4.20 -15.48 3.65
CA THR A 254 -5.20 -16.46 3.21
C THR A 254 -4.80 -17.09 1.87
N PHE A 255 -4.49 -16.27 0.87
CA PHE A 255 -4.04 -16.80 -0.42
C PHE A 255 -2.68 -17.48 -0.36
N ALA A 256 -1.79 -17.02 0.51
CA ALA A 256 -0.52 -17.72 0.72
C ALA A 256 -0.74 -19.12 1.34
N GLU A 257 -1.69 -19.27 2.26
CA GLU A 257 -2.01 -20.58 2.86
C GLU A 257 -2.69 -21.52 1.85
N ILE A 258 -3.59 -20.99 1.02
CA ILE A 258 -4.17 -21.76 -0.11
C ILE A 258 -3.05 -22.21 -1.04
N GLY A 259 -2.19 -21.30 -1.49
CA GLY A 259 -1.11 -21.65 -2.40
C GLY A 259 -0.13 -22.67 -1.80
N LYS A 260 0.15 -22.58 -0.50
CA LYS A 260 0.96 -23.57 0.21
C LYS A 260 0.29 -24.95 0.26
N ARG A 261 -1.00 -25.01 0.61
CA ARG A 261 -1.77 -26.27 0.70
C ARG A 261 -1.87 -26.99 -0.64
N GLU A 262 -2.06 -26.22 -1.71
CA GLU A 262 -2.29 -26.72 -3.06
C GLU A 262 -0.99 -26.83 -3.87
N ASN A 263 0.16 -26.51 -3.26
CA ASN A 263 1.47 -26.44 -3.91
C ASN A 263 1.47 -25.56 -5.19
N LEU A 264 0.76 -24.44 -5.13
CA LEU A 264 0.64 -23.47 -6.21
C LEU A 264 1.76 -22.42 -6.10
N PRO A 265 2.57 -22.23 -7.16
CA PRO A 265 3.51 -21.12 -7.21
C PRO A 265 2.74 -19.80 -7.30
N LEU A 266 3.00 -18.90 -6.35
CA LEU A 266 2.46 -17.55 -6.25
C LEU A 266 3.62 -16.58 -6.01
N PRO A 267 3.47 -15.25 -6.26
CA PRO A 267 4.49 -14.27 -5.89
C PRO A 267 4.48 -14.04 -4.37
N TYR A 268 5.01 -15.01 -3.62
CA TYR A 268 5.11 -14.94 -2.16
C TYR A 268 6.11 -13.85 -1.75
N ARG A 269 5.74 -13.07 -0.74
CA ARG A 269 6.59 -12.05 -0.13
C ARG A 269 7.09 -12.56 1.21
N GLY A 270 8.37 -12.95 1.24
CA GLY A 270 9.06 -13.40 2.43
C GLY A 270 9.93 -12.32 3.06
N GLN A 271 10.31 -12.52 4.32
CA GLN A 271 11.30 -11.71 5.02
C GLN A 271 12.04 -12.60 6.02
N GLN A 272 13.38 -12.58 5.94
CA GLN A 272 14.23 -13.40 6.80
C GLN A 272 14.07 -13.02 8.27
N SER A 273 14.27 -14.00 9.15
CA SER A 273 14.30 -13.77 10.59
C SER A 273 15.44 -12.82 10.96
N ALA A 274 15.19 -11.98 11.96
CA ALA A 274 16.18 -11.06 12.50
C ALA A 274 16.34 -11.26 14.00
N GLU A 275 17.57 -11.06 14.49
CA GLU A 275 17.84 -10.92 15.91
C GLU A 275 17.47 -9.50 16.35
N LEU A 276 16.45 -9.39 17.20
CA LEU A 276 15.97 -8.12 17.72
C LEU A 276 16.80 -7.69 18.94
N PRO A 277 16.88 -6.37 19.23
CA PRO A 277 17.46 -5.89 20.48
C PRO A 277 16.78 -6.54 21.70
N LEU A 278 17.54 -6.71 22.79
CA LEU A 278 17.01 -7.33 24.00
C LEU A 278 15.89 -6.46 24.60
N LEU A 279 14.90 -7.08 25.25
CA LEU A 279 13.82 -6.33 25.91
C LEU A 279 14.34 -5.33 26.95
N ALA A 280 15.46 -5.62 27.62
CA ALA A 280 16.09 -4.69 28.55
C ALA A 280 16.67 -3.45 27.83
N GLU A 281 17.23 -3.63 26.64
CA GLU A 281 17.75 -2.54 25.80
C GLU A 281 16.61 -1.69 25.24
N LEU A 282 15.50 -2.31 24.80
CA LEU A 282 14.34 -1.57 24.32
C LEU A 282 13.68 -0.76 25.45
N LYS A 283 13.60 -1.31 26.67
CA LYS A 283 12.97 -0.64 27.81
C LYS A 283 13.67 0.65 28.23
N VAL A 284 14.98 0.77 28.00
CA VAL A 284 15.72 2.01 28.31
C VAL A 284 15.53 3.08 27.24
N LEU A 285 15.10 2.71 26.03
CA LEU A 285 14.81 3.65 24.95
C LEU A 285 13.41 4.26 25.10
N PRO A 286 13.20 5.52 24.71
CA PRO A 286 11.88 6.12 24.58
C PRO A 286 10.95 5.31 23.68
N GLU A 287 9.67 5.22 24.03
CA GLU A 287 8.67 4.52 23.21
C GLU A 287 8.46 5.22 21.85
N GLY A 288 7.92 4.49 20.87
CA GLY A 288 7.64 5.03 19.54
C GLY A 288 8.89 5.12 18.66
N PRO A 289 9.14 6.24 17.97
CA PRO A 289 10.13 6.34 16.88
C PRO A 289 11.53 5.84 17.22
N VAL A 290 12.03 6.10 18.44
CA VAL A 290 13.38 5.68 18.86
C VAL A 290 13.50 4.16 18.94
N ARG A 291 12.56 3.49 19.63
CA ARG A 291 12.50 2.02 19.66
C ARG A 291 12.24 1.43 18.28
N HIS A 292 11.35 2.04 17.50
CA HIS A 292 11.06 1.60 16.14
C HIS A 292 12.31 1.64 15.27
N ALA A 293 13.12 2.70 15.35
CA ALA A 293 14.37 2.82 14.61
C ALA A 293 15.41 1.77 15.03
N ALA A 294 15.49 1.46 16.33
CA ALA A 294 16.37 0.40 16.84
C ALA A 294 15.98 -0.99 16.30
N ILE A 295 14.67 -1.29 16.27
CA ILE A 295 14.13 -2.54 15.72
C ILE A 295 14.31 -2.61 14.20
N LYS A 296 13.88 -1.57 13.46
CA LYS A 296 13.96 -1.48 12.00
C LYS A 296 15.39 -1.68 11.48
N ARG A 297 16.42 -1.28 12.25
CA ARG A 297 17.84 -1.47 11.90
C ARG A 297 18.23 -2.95 11.79
N CYS A 298 17.58 -3.84 12.53
CA CYS A 298 17.88 -5.28 12.50
C CYS A 298 17.15 -6.02 11.37
N LEU A 299 16.12 -5.42 10.76
CA LEU A 299 15.25 -6.11 9.83
C LEU A 299 15.89 -6.22 8.44
N SER A 300 15.77 -7.40 7.82
CA SER A 300 16.10 -7.56 6.40
C SER A 300 15.02 -6.94 5.52
N ARG A 301 15.38 -6.63 4.27
CA ARG A 301 14.37 -6.32 3.25
C ARG A 301 13.50 -7.56 2.98
N GLY A 302 12.26 -7.32 2.58
CA GLY A 302 11.41 -8.37 2.03
C GLY A 302 11.87 -8.76 0.63
N THR A 303 11.63 -10.01 0.25
CA THR A 303 11.96 -10.58 -1.06
C THR A 303 10.72 -11.24 -1.65
N ILE A 304 10.56 -11.13 -2.97
CA ILE A 304 9.53 -11.88 -3.70
C ILE A 304 10.15 -13.19 -4.18
N GLY A 305 9.43 -14.30 -3.98
CA GLY A 305 9.81 -15.61 -4.48
C GLY A 305 8.59 -16.41 -4.90
N THR A 306 8.82 -17.57 -5.52
CA THR A 306 7.74 -18.41 -6.06
C THR A 306 7.26 -19.49 -5.08
N LYS A 307 7.89 -19.58 -3.91
CA LYS A 307 7.59 -20.56 -2.86
C LYS A 307 7.16 -19.90 -1.55
N PRO A 308 6.25 -20.54 -0.78
CA PRO A 308 5.87 -20.08 0.53
C PRO A 308 7.10 -19.83 1.41
N THR A 309 7.24 -18.59 1.89
CA THR A 309 8.35 -18.18 2.74
C THR A 309 7.78 -17.39 3.92
N PRO A 310 8.27 -17.63 5.16
CA PRO A 310 7.87 -16.83 6.31
C PRO A 310 8.13 -15.33 6.12
N HIS A 311 7.30 -14.51 6.73
CA HIS A 311 7.48 -13.06 6.79
C HIS A 311 7.66 -12.64 8.24
N PHE A 312 8.92 -12.43 8.64
CA PHE A 312 9.30 -12.20 10.03
C PHE A 312 8.51 -11.07 10.71
N SER A 313 8.52 -9.85 10.17
CA SER A 313 7.87 -8.70 10.80
C SER A 313 6.34 -8.81 10.85
N LEU A 314 5.74 -9.66 10.01
CA LEU A 314 4.29 -9.84 9.98
C LEU A 314 3.82 -10.98 10.89
N GLY A 315 4.72 -11.81 11.43
CA GLY A 315 4.38 -12.98 12.23
C GLY A 315 3.61 -14.04 11.44
N LEU A 316 3.95 -14.23 10.15
CA LEU A 316 3.24 -15.15 9.25
C LEU A 316 4.18 -16.21 8.68
N SER A 317 3.72 -17.46 8.59
CA SER A 317 4.46 -18.56 7.95
C SER A 317 4.49 -18.48 6.42
N GLY A 318 3.61 -17.67 5.83
CA GLY A 318 3.52 -17.40 4.41
C GLY A 318 2.69 -16.14 4.19
N TYR A 319 3.10 -15.31 3.22
CA TYR A 319 2.40 -14.09 2.86
C TYR A 319 2.58 -13.81 1.37
N ALA A 320 1.55 -13.28 0.73
CA ALA A 320 1.60 -12.79 -0.64
C ALA A 320 0.80 -11.50 -0.75
N GLN A 321 1.22 -10.58 -1.61
CA GLN A 321 0.48 -9.34 -1.84
C GLN A 321 -0.59 -9.58 -2.91
N ALA A 322 -1.85 -9.28 -2.58
CA ALA A 322 -2.99 -9.72 -3.37
C ALA A 322 -4.14 -8.72 -3.45
N THR A 323 -3.96 -7.53 -2.90
CA THR A 323 -5.05 -6.61 -2.59
C THR A 323 -4.97 -5.30 -3.36
N SER A 324 -4.08 -5.20 -4.36
CA SER A 324 -4.05 -4.00 -5.19
C SER A 324 -3.73 -4.26 -6.67
N PRO A 325 -4.51 -5.10 -7.37
CA PRO A 325 -4.25 -5.48 -8.76
C PRO A 325 -4.40 -4.34 -9.77
N ILE A 326 -5.06 -3.22 -9.43
CA ILE A 326 -5.14 -2.03 -10.31
C ILE A 326 -3.79 -1.30 -10.36
N ARG A 327 -3.01 -1.36 -9.29
CA ARG A 327 -1.76 -0.59 -9.13
C ARG A 327 -0.50 -1.42 -8.91
N ARG A 328 -0.59 -2.75 -8.81
CA ARG A 328 0.55 -3.67 -8.70
C ARG A 328 0.36 -4.87 -9.60
N TYR A 329 1.24 -5.02 -10.58
CA TYR A 329 1.17 -6.12 -11.54
C TYR A 329 1.41 -7.48 -10.88
N SER A 330 2.21 -7.54 -9.80
CA SER A 330 2.39 -8.76 -9.00
C SER A 330 1.06 -9.30 -8.43
N ASP A 331 0.18 -8.40 -7.98
CA ASP A 331 -1.11 -8.76 -7.41
C ASP A 331 -2.05 -9.26 -8.51
N LEU A 332 -2.00 -8.66 -9.71
CA LEU A 332 -2.73 -9.14 -10.89
C LEU A 332 -2.23 -10.53 -11.35
N ILE A 333 -0.92 -10.78 -11.31
CA ILE A 333 -0.35 -12.11 -11.58
C ILE A 333 -0.88 -13.12 -10.58
N LEU A 334 -0.84 -12.79 -9.28
CA LEU A 334 -1.35 -13.65 -8.21
C LEU A 334 -2.83 -13.98 -8.44
N GLN A 335 -3.64 -12.97 -8.72
CA GLN A 335 -5.08 -13.11 -8.97
C GLN A 335 -5.32 -14.06 -10.16
N ARG A 336 -4.66 -13.84 -11.30
CA ARG A 336 -4.75 -14.73 -12.47
C ARG A 336 -4.34 -16.16 -12.17
N GLN A 337 -3.27 -16.34 -11.39
CA GLN A 337 -2.77 -17.66 -11.03
C GLN A 337 -3.77 -18.43 -10.16
N LEU A 338 -4.39 -17.77 -9.17
CA LEU A 338 -5.46 -18.36 -8.36
C LEU A 338 -6.70 -18.70 -9.19
N LEU A 339 -7.09 -17.82 -10.12
CA LEU A 339 -8.27 -18.00 -10.97
C LEU A 339 -8.07 -19.13 -11.98
N SER A 340 -6.88 -19.23 -12.59
CA SER A 340 -6.51 -20.35 -13.44
C SER A 340 -6.54 -21.67 -12.68
N TRP A 341 -5.98 -21.70 -11.46
CA TRP A 341 -6.02 -22.88 -10.59
C TRP A 341 -7.46 -23.28 -10.24
N GLN A 342 -8.30 -22.34 -9.81
CA GLN A 342 -9.69 -22.58 -9.43
C GLN A 342 -10.54 -23.10 -10.60
N SER A 343 -10.30 -22.62 -11.82
CA SER A 343 -10.99 -23.09 -13.03
C SER A 343 -10.38 -24.35 -13.65
N GLY A 344 -9.35 -24.96 -13.05
CA GLY A 344 -8.64 -26.11 -13.62
C GLY A 344 -7.90 -25.82 -14.93
N LYS A 345 -7.61 -24.54 -15.21
CA LYS A 345 -6.80 -24.09 -16.35
C LYS A 345 -5.32 -24.23 -16.02
N GLN A 346 -4.48 -24.17 -17.05
CA GLN A 346 -3.04 -24.20 -16.86
C GLN A 346 -2.57 -22.99 -16.04
N THR A 347 -1.82 -23.26 -14.97
CA THR A 347 -1.15 -22.27 -14.13
C THR A 347 0.30 -22.12 -14.57
N LEU A 348 0.92 -20.97 -14.30
CA LEU A 348 2.36 -20.79 -14.48
C LEU A 348 3.13 -21.77 -13.59
N THR A 349 4.21 -22.33 -14.11
CA THR A 349 5.20 -23.09 -13.34
C THR A 349 6.04 -22.17 -12.46
N GLU A 350 6.80 -22.74 -11.51
CA GLU A 350 7.75 -21.96 -10.71
C GLU A 350 8.76 -21.19 -11.56
N SER A 351 9.23 -21.78 -12.66
CA SER A 351 10.22 -21.14 -13.55
C SER A 351 9.61 -19.97 -14.32
N GLU A 352 8.42 -20.17 -14.92
CA GLU A 352 7.72 -19.12 -15.66
C GLU A 352 7.33 -17.96 -14.74
N LEU A 353 6.87 -18.26 -13.52
CA LEU A 353 6.55 -17.24 -12.55
C LEU A 353 7.80 -16.48 -12.09
N ALA A 354 8.91 -17.18 -11.85
CA ALA A 354 10.18 -16.54 -11.46
C ALA A 354 10.69 -15.60 -12.56
N GLU A 355 10.72 -16.05 -13.82
CA GLU A 355 11.08 -15.20 -14.97
C GLU A 355 10.18 -13.97 -15.07
N LEU A 356 8.88 -14.15 -14.84
CA LEU A 356 7.93 -13.05 -14.86
C LEU A 356 8.19 -12.07 -13.73
N THR A 357 8.34 -12.52 -12.47
CA THR A 357 8.60 -11.65 -11.33
C THR A 357 9.96 -10.95 -11.41
N ASP A 358 11.00 -11.66 -11.86
CA ASP A 358 12.35 -11.11 -12.02
C ASP A 358 12.36 -10.02 -13.10
N SER A 359 11.54 -10.16 -14.15
CA SER A 359 11.40 -9.12 -15.18
C SER A 359 10.81 -7.80 -14.65
N LEU A 360 10.11 -7.82 -13.50
CA LEU A 360 9.54 -6.61 -12.88
C LEU A 360 10.55 -5.87 -12.00
N GLU A 361 11.56 -6.56 -11.48
CA GLU A 361 12.46 -6.02 -10.44
C GLU A 361 13.20 -4.73 -10.86
N PRO A 362 13.76 -4.61 -12.09
CA PRO A 362 14.43 -3.39 -12.52
C PRO A 362 13.49 -2.18 -12.54
N VAL A 363 12.25 -2.38 -12.99
CA VAL A 363 11.23 -1.33 -13.09
C VAL A 363 10.75 -0.91 -11.70
N LEU A 364 10.56 -1.87 -10.77
CA LEU A 364 10.20 -1.56 -9.38
C LEU A 364 11.31 -0.78 -8.66
N LYS A 365 12.59 -1.09 -8.94
CA LYS A 365 13.74 -0.31 -8.44
C LYS A 365 13.71 1.12 -8.99
N GLN A 366 13.44 1.28 -10.29
CA GLN A 366 13.32 2.60 -10.91
C GLN A 366 12.14 3.40 -10.35
N ALA A 367 10.97 2.79 -10.17
CA ALA A 367 9.80 3.41 -9.54
C ALA A 367 10.11 3.94 -8.12
N THR A 368 10.78 3.11 -7.31
CA THR A 368 11.22 3.50 -5.96
C THR A 368 12.20 4.68 -6.00
N GLN A 369 13.12 4.68 -6.97
CA GLN A 369 14.05 5.79 -7.16
C GLN A 369 13.34 7.08 -7.55
N ILE A 370 12.39 7.02 -8.51
CA ILE A 370 11.60 8.17 -8.95
C ILE A 370 10.83 8.78 -7.76
N ALA A 371 10.08 7.96 -7.01
CA ALA A 371 9.33 8.45 -5.85
C ALA A 371 10.23 9.08 -4.78
N ARG A 372 11.42 8.49 -4.54
CA ARG A 372 12.39 9.02 -3.58
C ARG A 372 13.00 10.34 -4.02
N GLU A 373 13.36 10.47 -5.30
CA GLU A 373 13.92 11.71 -5.84
C GLU A 373 12.90 12.85 -5.83
N ASP A 374 11.64 12.55 -6.16
CA ASP A 374 10.53 13.48 -6.05
C ASP A 374 10.36 14.00 -4.62
N GLN A 375 10.23 13.10 -3.64
CA GLN A 375 10.10 13.50 -2.23
C GLN A 375 11.31 14.28 -1.73
N LYS A 376 12.52 13.91 -2.17
CA LYS A 376 13.75 14.66 -1.83
C LYS A 376 13.74 16.07 -2.41
N HIS A 377 13.28 16.26 -3.64
CA HIS A 377 13.18 17.59 -4.23
C HIS A 377 12.16 18.44 -3.48
N TRP A 378 10.96 17.91 -3.23
CA TRP A 378 9.94 18.65 -2.50
C TRP A 378 10.32 18.94 -1.05
N GLN A 379 11.08 18.05 -0.41
CA GLN A 379 11.75 18.34 0.84
C GLN A 379 12.64 19.59 0.74
N GLN A 380 13.45 19.71 -0.31
CA GLN A 380 14.32 20.88 -0.53
C GLN A 380 13.51 22.17 -0.72
N VAL A 381 12.50 22.14 -1.59
CA VAL A 381 11.61 23.28 -1.83
C VAL A 381 10.90 23.71 -0.55
N TRP A 382 10.41 22.74 0.23
CA TRP A 382 9.71 23.02 1.48
C TRP A 382 10.65 23.63 2.53
N PHE A 383 11.86 23.08 2.73
CA PHE A 383 12.82 23.66 3.67
C PHE A 383 13.37 25.01 3.22
N GLU A 384 13.45 25.26 1.91
CA GLU A 384 13.80 26.58 1.36
C GLU A 384 12.78 27.66 1.73
N LYS A 385 11.49 27.33 1.72
CA LYS A 385 10.43 28.22 2.22
C LYS A 385 10.46 28.40 3.75
N HIS A 386 11.18 27.55 4.48
CA HIS A 386 11.19 27.47 5.93
C HIS A 386 12.58 27.61 6.59
N ARG A 387 13.54 28.23 5.89
CA ARG A 387 14.96 28.33 6.32
C ARG A 387 15.18 28.80 7.76
N CYS A 388 14.35 29.73 8.26
CA CYS A 388 14.50 30.34 9.58
C CYS A 388 13.77 29.58 10.70
N LYS A 389 12.99 28.55 10.37
CA LYS A 389 12.29 27.74 11.38
C LYS A 389 13.25 26.74 12.01
N GLN A 390 12.92 26.35 13.23
CA GLN A 390 13.60 25.31 13.99
C GLN A 390 12.56 24.31 14.47
N TRP A 391 12.94 23.04 14.54
CA TRP A 391 12.02 21.98 14.94
C TRP A 391 12.64 21.14 16.06
N PRO A 392 11.92 20.93 17.17
CA PRO A 392 12.28 19.90 18.13
C PRO A 392 12.38 18.54 17.42
N ALA A 393 13.45 17.81 17.73
CA ALA A 393 13.74 16.53 17.14
C ALA A 393 14.26 15.55 18.19
N GLN A 394 14.19 14.28 17.86
CA GLN A 394 14.77 13.20 18.65
C GLN A 394 15.85 12.51 17.84
N PHE A 395 17.01 12.26 18.45
CA PHE A 395 18.04 11.43 17.84
C PHE A 395 17.56 9.99 17.77
N LEU A 396 17.62 9.38 16.59
CA LEU A 396 17.25 7.97 16.42
C LEU A 396 18.47 7.07 16.44
N ARG A 397 19.41 7.29 15.52
CA ARG A 397 20.62 6.46 15.38
C ARG A 397 21.65 7.08 14.44
N TRP A 398 22.89 6.64 14.58
CA TRP A 398 23.94 6.88 13.60
C TRP A 398 23.68 6.11 12.29
N LEU A 399 23.91 6.80 11.17
CA LEU A 399 24.03 6.19 9.85
C LEU A 399 25.51 6.02 9.49
N ARG A 400 26.31 7.07 9.74
CA ARG A 400 27.77 7.08 9.65
C ARG A 400 28.33 8.02 10.72
N GLU A 401 28.72 7.44 11.84
CA GLU A 401 29.17 8.19 13.03
C GLU A 401 30.44 9.02 12.76
N HIS A 402 31.41 8.46 12.04
CA HIS A 402 32.64 9.19 11.67
C HIS A 402 32.37 10.45 10.83
N ASP A 403 31.33 10.44 10.01
CA ASP A 403 30.90 11.56 9.18
C ASP A 403 29.88 12.47 9.90
N GLN A 404 29.57 12.18 11.17
CA GLN A 404 28.50 12.82 11.95
C GLN A 404 27.12 12.75 11.29
N LEU A 405 26.88 11.77 10.42
CA LEU A 405 25.58 11.59 9.76
C LEU A 405 24.67 10.69 10.58
N ALA A 406 23.55 11.25 11.01
CA ALA A 406 22.56 10.60 11.83
C ALA A 406 21.17 10.66 11.20
N LEU A 407 20.30 9.80 11.71
CA LEU A 407 18.86 9.86 11.48
C LEU A 407 18.20 10.47 12.72
N ILE A 408 17.34 11.46 12.52
CA ILE A 408 16.51 12.08 13.57
C ILE A 408 15.03 11.95 13.21
N TYR A 409 14.17 12.07 14.21
CA TYR A 409 12.72 12.15 14.03
C TYR A 409 12.18 13.52 14.44
N ILE A 410 11.24 14.06 13.67
CA ILE A 410 10.60 15.35 13.94
C ILE A 410 9.11 15.11 14.13
N ASP A 411 8.67 15.14 15.38
CA ASP A 411 7.29 14.84 15.78
C ASP A 411 6.26 15.72 15.08
N SER A 412 6.49 17.04 15.06
CA SER A 412 5.56 18.00 14.44
C SER A 412 5.39 17.85 12.93
N LEU A 413 6.28 17.10 12.27
CA LEU A 413 6.23 16.85 10.82
C LEU A 413 6.02 15.35 10.51
N SER A 414 6.07 14.47 11.51
CA SER A 414 6.13 13.01 11.36
C SER A 414 7.18 12.53 10.34
N LEU A 415 8.35 13.18 10.30
CA LEU A 415 9.43 12.89 9.35
C LEU A 415 10.67 12.30 10.03
N GLU A 416 11.25 11.28 9.39
CA GLU A 416 12.61 10.82 9.65
C GLU A 416 13.59 11.50 8.67
N LEU A 417 14.54 12.29 9.17
CA LEU A 417 15.48 13.03 8.33
C LEU A 417 16.94 12.68 8.60
N VAL A 418 17.73 12.68 7.54
CA VAL A 418 19.20 12.55 7.60
C VAL A 418 19.82 13.92 7.85
N VAL A 419 20.63 14.03 8.91
CA VAL A 419 21.23 15.29 9.34
C VAL A 419 22.66 15.10 9.82
N THR A 420 23.42 16.18 9.87
CA THR A 420 24.66 16.23 10.64
C THR A 420 24.32 16.44 12.12
N SER A 421 24.87 15.62 13.02
CA SER A 421 24.50 15.57 14.44
C SER A 421 25.73 15.63 15.37
N PRO A 422 25.61 16.13 16.63
CA PRO A 422 26.72 16.17 17.58
C PRO A 422 27.28 14.77 17.87
N GLN A 423 28.61 14.63 17.95
CA GLN A 423 29.31 13.32 18.04
C GLN A 423 28.85 12.42 19.20
N ASN A 424 28.40 12.99 20.32
CA ASN A 424 28.02 12.22 21.51
C ASN A 424 26.50 12.02 21.62
N SER A 425 25.76 12.13 20.52
CA SER A 425 24.30 11.95 20.54
C SER A 425 23.93 10.47 20.71
N GLU A 426 23.02 10.21 21.63
CA GLU A 426 22.49 8.88 21.95
C GLU A 426 21.01 8.76 21.53
N PRO A 427 20.52 7.55 21.20
CA PRO A 427 19.10 7.30 20.90
C PRO A 427 18.16 7.87 21.96
N GLY A 428 17.28 8.79 21.55
CA GLY A 428 16.34 9.48 22.43
C GLY A 428 16.76 10.87 22.89
N ASP A 429 18.00 11.29 22.60
CA ASP A 429 18.44 12.65 22.88
C ASP A 429 17.55 13.69 22.20
N ARG A 430 17.22 14.73 22.96
CA ARG A 430 16.47 15.88 22.46
C ARG A 430 17.40 16.81 21.71
N LEU A 431 17.06 17.04 20.46
CA LEU A 431 17.80 17.90 19.54
C LEU A 431 16.87 18.97 18.97
N VAL A 432 17.47 19.96 18.32
CA VAL A 432 16.76 20.94 17.50
C VAL A 432 17.32 20.86 16.08
N LEU A 433 16.44 20.63 15.11
CA LEU A 433 16.77 20.70 13.69
C LEU A 433 16.81 22.15 13.23
N ILE A 434 17.87 22.49 12.50
CA ILE A 434 18.01 23.73 11.77
C ILE A 434 18.35 23.46 10.30
N VAL A 435 17.92 24.37 9.41
CA VAL A 435 18.39 24.40 8.03
C VAL A 435 19.74 25.13 8.00
N GLU A 436 20.81 24.41 7.69
CA GLU A 436 22.14 25.03 7.57
C GLU A 436 22.28 25.76 6.23
N SER A 437 21.88 25.09 5.15
CA SER A 437 21.92 25.65 3.80
C SER A 437 21.00 24.87 2.89
N VAL A 438 20.32 25.53 1.97
CA VAL A 438 19.43 24.91 1.01
C VAL A 438 19.43 25.71 -0.29
N ASP A 439 19.36 24.99 -1.40
CA ASP A 439 19.17 25.52 -2.74
C ASP A 439 18.44 24.42 -3.54
N SER A 440 17.12 24.55 -3.69
CA SER A 440 16.31 23.54 -4.37
C SER A 440 16.60 23.49 -5.88
N SER A 441 17.02 24.62 -6.47
CA SER A 441 17.38 24.70 -7.89
C SER A 441 18.64 23.90 -8.22
N MET A 442 19.56 23.80 -7.25
CA MET A 442 20.80 23.02 -7.34
C MET A 442 20.66 21.62 -6.73
N GLY A 443 19.47 21.24 -6.25
CA GLY A 443 19.23 19.93 -5.65
C GLY A 443 19.95 19.72 -4.31
N PHE A 444 20.21 20.80 -3.57
CA PHE A 444 21.07 20.79 -2.39
C PHE A 444 20.29 21.16 -1.10
N LEU A 445 20.50 20.37 -0.04
CA LEU A 445 19.99 20.63 1.30
C LEU A 445 20.96 20.06 2.34
N SER A 446 21.45 20.92 3.22
CA SER A 446 22.18 20.56 4.44
C SER A 446 21.31 20.86 5.65
N LEU A 447 21.09 19.83 6.45
CA LEU A 447 20.35 19.88 7.70
C LEU A 447 21.31 19.55 8.84
N ARG A 448 21.22 20.32 9.93
CA ARG A 448 22.01 20.10 11.13
C ARG A 448 21.08 19.97 12.33
N ALA A 449 21.38 19.00 13.19
CA ALA A 449 20.82 18.95 14.53
C ALA A 449 21.79 19.58 15.52
N ILE A 450 21.27 20.37 16.46
CA ILE A 450 22.00 20.95 17.58
C ILE A 450 21.39 20.44 18.89
N ALA A 451 22.16 20.45 19.97
CA ALA A 451 21.62 20.13 21.30
C ALA A 451 20.49 21.12 21.65
N ALA A 452 19.38 20.60 22.17
CA ALA A 452 18.19 21.37 22.54
C ALA A 452 18.38 22.25 23.77
#